data_AF-A0A941IA99-F1
#
_entry.id   AF-A0A941IA99-F1
#
_cell.length_a   1.000
_cell.length_b   1.000
_cell.length_c   1.000
_cell.angle_alpha   90.00
_cell.angle_beta   90.00
_cell.angle_gamma   90.00
#
_symmetry.space_group_name_H-M   'P 1'
#
loop_
_entity.id
_entity.type
_entity.pdbx_description
1 polymer ?
#
loop_
_entity_poly.entity_id
_entity_poly.type
_entity_poly.pdbx_seq_one_letter_code
_entity_poly.pdbx_strand_id
1 'polypeptide(L)' 'MHDYLDALETRNPLSREQALMNRLPQLIAHAQQAPGWSRILQGVHAPEIRNRAALASLPVTRKSELKTLQSVL' A
#
# COMPACT_ATOMS: atom_id res chain seq x y z
N MET A 1 -12.00 -14.88 -28.65
CA MET A 1 -11.92 -14.24 -27.31
C MET A 1 -10.50 -14.39 -26.82
N HIS A 2 -9.89 -13.33 -26.32
CA HIS A 2 -8.69 -13.48 -25.50
C HIS A 2 -9.17 -13.83 -24.09
N ASP A 3 -8.60 -14.89 -23.51
CA ASP A 3 -9.02 -15.36 -22.18
C ASP A 3 -8.58 -14.40 -21.06
N TYR A 4 -7.70 -13.43 -21.37
CA TYR A 4 -7.15 -12.44 -20.43
C TYR A 4 -7.04 -11.05 -21.09
N LEU A 5 -7.25 -10.00 -20.31
CA LEU A 5 -7.15 -8.59 -20.72
C LEU A 5 -5.70 -8.09 -20.74
N ASP A 6 -4.85 -8.57 -19.81
CA ASP A 6 -3.43 -8.20 -19.75
C ASP A 6 -2.49 -9.31 -19.26
N ALA A 7 -1.17 -9.04 -19.33
CA ALA A 7 -0.12 -9.97 -18.92
C ALA A 7 0.03 -10.12 -17.39
N LEU A 8 -0.58 -9.25 -16.58
CA LEU A 8 -0.53 -9.32 -15.11
C LEU A 8 -1.46 -10.41 -14.56
N GLU A 9 -2.55 -10.71 -15.27
CA GLU A 9 -3.53 -11.75 -14.90
C GLU A 9 -2.89 -13.14 -14.83
N THR A 10 -2.06 -13.51 -15.81
CA THR A 10 -1.42 -14.84 -15.91
C THR A 10 0.01 -14.88 -15.37
N ARG A 11 0.52 -13.77 -14.84
CA ARG A 11 1.90 -13.66 -14.37
C ARG A 11 2.23 -14.72 -13.30
N ASN A 12 3.46 -15.24 -13.33
CA ASN A 12 3.97 -16.14 -12.31
C ASN A 12 3.81 -15.51 -10.90
N PRO A 13 3.30 -16.27 -9.90
CA PRO A 13 3.06 -15.75 -8.55
C PRO A 13 4.28 -15.12 -7.87
N LEU A 14 5.47 -15.73 -8.00
CA LEU A 14 6.70 -15.20 -7.40
C LEU A 14 7.10 -13.87 -8.04
N SER A 15 7.03 -13.78 -9.37
CA SER A 15 7.30 -12.53 -10.10
C SER A 15 6.29 -11.43 -9.74
N ARG A 16 5.01 -11.80 -9.50
CA ARG A 16 3.98 -10.87 -9.02
C ARG A 16 4.34 -10.33 -7.64
N GLU A 17 4.71 -11.20 -6.70
CA GLU A 17 5.07 -10.81 -5.34
C GLU A 17 6.29 -9.89 -5.31
N GLN A 18 7.36 -10.25 -6.01
CA GLN A 18 8.56 -9.40 -6.12
C GLN A 18 8.23 -8.02 -6.67
N ALA A 19 7.44 -7.95 -7.76
CA ALA A 19 7.04 -6.68 -8.36
C ALA A 19 6.18 -5.82 -7.42
N LEU A 20 5.28 -6.43 -6.64
CA LEU A 20 4.47 -5.72 -5.64
C LEU A 20 5.33 -5.19 -4.50
N MET A 21 6.20 -6.01 -3.93
CA MET A 21 7.06 -5.65 -2.81
C MET A 21 8.10 -4.57 -3.18
N ASN A 22 8.60 -4.59 -4.42
CA ASN A 22 9.51 -3.55 -4.92
C ASN A 22 8.82 -2.17 -5.06
N ARG A 23 7.53 -2.14 -5.38
CA ARG A 23 6.75 -0.89 -5.53
C ARG A 23 6.21 -0.34 -4.21
N LEU A 24 6.10 -1.20 -3.19
CA LEU A 24 5.42 -0.89 -1.93
C LEU A 24 6.04 0.30 -1.17
N PRO A 25 7.38 0.42 -1.02
CA PRO A 25 7.98 1.59 -0.36
C PRO A 25 7.61 2.92 -1.01
N GLN A 26 7.62 2.97 -2.35
CA GLN A 26 7.30 4.19 -3.10
C GLN A 26 5.82 4.57 -2.93
N LEU A 27 4.92 3.57 -2.94
CA LEU A 27 3.50 3.80 -2.69
C LEU A 27 3.24 4.38 -1.30
N ILE A 28 3.91 3.84 -0.27
CA ILE A 28 3.77 4.32 1.11
C ILE A 28 4.30 5.75 1.25
N ALA A 29 5.48 6.04 0.68
CA ALA A 29 6.05 7.38 0.69
C ALA A 29 5.13 8.39 -0.03
N HIS A 30 4.49 7.99 -1.12
CA HIS A 30 3.50 8.83 -1.80
C HIS A 30 2.24 9.03 -0.95
N ALA A 31 1.72 7.98 -0.31
CA ALA A 31 0.56 8.08 0.57
C ALA A 31 0.83 9.03 1.75
N GLN A 32 2.03 9.02 2.32
CA GLN A 32 2.44 9.94 3.39
C GLN A 32 2.36 11.44 3.01
N GLN A 33 2.20 11.78 1.73
CA GLN A 33 2.00 13.16 1.27
C GLN A 33 0.55 13.65 1.44
N ALA A 34 -0.42 12.75 1.59
CA ALA A 34 -1.83 13.11 1.76
C ALA A 34 -2.18 13.30 3.26
N PRO A 35 -2.91 14.36 3.66
CA PRO A 35 -3.14 14.71 5.07
C PRO A 35 -3.73 13.60 5.95
N GLY A 36 -4.69 12.82 5.43
CA GLY A 36 -5.27 11.71 6.18
C GLY A 36 -4.29 10.54 6.36
N TRP A 37 -3.53 10.23 5.31
CA TRP A 37 -2.59 9.12 5.28
C TRP A 37 -1.29 9.43 6.05
N SER A 38 -0.83 10.68 6.05
CA SER A 38 0.34 11.10 6.84
C SER A 38 0.11 10.87 8.33
N ARG A 39 -1.12 11.07 8.82
CA ARG A 39 -1.53 10.76 10.20
C ARG A 39 -1.58 9.26 10.45
N ILE A 40 -2.18 8.48 9.56
CA ILE A 40 -2.26 7.01 9.70
C ILE A 40 -0.85 6.39 9.70
N LEU A 41 0.02 6.86 8.81
CA LEU A 41 1.37 6.34 8.58
C LEU A 41 2.44 7.11 9.36
N GLN A 42 2.06 7.80 10.43
CA GLN A 42 3.00 8.53 11.28
C GLN A 42 4.00 7.55 11.90
N GLY A 43 5.31 7.85 11.79
CA GLY A 43 6.38 6.99 12.31
C GLY A 43 6.72 5.79 11.42
N VAL A 44 6.04 5.58 10.29
CA VAL A 44 6.38 4.52 9.33
C VAL A 44 7.57 4.95 8.47
N HIS A 45 8.66 4.18 8.49
CA HIS A 45 9.78 4.37 7.58
C HIS A 45 9.55 3.60 6.26
N ALA A 46 8.99 4.29 5.26
CA ALA A 46 8.56 3.67 3.99
C ALA A 46 9.60 2.77 3.30
N PRO A 47 10.92 3.11 3.26
CA PRO A 47 11.94 2.26 2.66
C PRO A 47 12.01 0.84 3.23
N GLU A 48 11.64 0.63 4.50
CA GLU A 48 11.69 -0.67 5.18
C GLU A 48 10.52 -1.59 4.84
N ILE A 49 9.45 -1.05 4.26
CA ILE A 49 8.22 -1.80 3.98
C ILE A 49 8.32 -2.48 2.60
N ARG A 50 9.20 -3.49 2.53
CA ARG A 50 9.61 -4.18 1.29
C ARG A 50 9.35 -5.68 1.27
N ASN A 51 8.57 -6.19 2.23
CA ASN A 51 8.14 -7.59 2.29
C ASN A 51 6.79 -7.72 3.01
N ARG A 52 6.19 -8.93 2.99
CA ARG A 52 4.88 -9.21 3.59
C ARG A 52 4.82 -8.98 5.10
N ALA A 53 5.89 -9.31 5.82
CA ALA A 53 5.94 -9.13 7.27
C ALA A 53 5.95 -7.64 7.64
N ALA A 54 6.74 -6.84 6.93
CA ALA A 54 6.77 -5.39 7.10
C ALA A 54 5.46 -4.73 6.66
N LEU A 55 4.81 -5.22 5.60
CA LEU A 55 3.48 -4.75 5.23
C LEU A 55 2.45 -5.01 6.34
N ALA A 56 2.52 -6.16 6.99
CA ALA A 56 1.61 -6.52 8.07
C ALA A 56 1.80 -5.69 9.35
N SER A 57 2.94 -5.00 9.52
CA SER A 57 3.14 -4.10 10.67
C SER A 57 2.50 -2.72 10.48
N LEU A 58 1.96 -2.41 9.29
CA LEU A 58 1.26 -1.16 9.06
C LEU A 58 -0.08 -1.13 9.82
N PRO A 59 -0.49 0.04 10.34
CA PRO A 59 -1.78 0.18 10.99
C PRO A 59 -2.93 -0.06 10.02
N VAL A 60 -3.98 -0.74 10.51
CA VAL A 60 -5.19 -1.01 9.74
C VAL A 60 -6.14 0.18 9.86
N THR A 61 -6.44 0.84 8.74
CA THR A 61 -7.44 1.91 8.69
C THR A 61 -8.84 1.34 8.89
N ARG A 62 -9.54 1.73 9.97
CA ARG A 62 -10.91 1.25 10.23
C ARG A 62 -11.95 2.18 9.63
N LYS A 63 -13.06 1.61 9.14
CA LYS A 63 -14.17 2.37 8.55
C LYS A 63 -14.73 3.45 9.48
N SER A 64 -14.79 3.18 10.79
CA SER A 64 -15.26 4.13 11.81
C SER A 64 -14.39 5.38 11.91
N GLU A 65 -13.10 5.28 11.61
CA GLU A 65 -12.12 6.37 11.72
C GLU A 65 -12.11 7.27 10.47
N LEU A 66 -12.62 6.75 9.33
CA LEU A 66 -12.53 7.44 8.03
C LEU A 66 -13.15 8.83 8.05
N LYS A 67 -14.31 9.01 8.69
CA LYS A 67 -14.97 10.32 8.77
C LYS A 67 -14.09 11.36 9.46
N THR A 68 -13.42 10.97 10.55
CA THR A 68 -12.50 11.84 11.31
C THR A 68 -11.20 12.10 10.55
N LEU A 69 -10.72 11.13 9.77
CA LEU A 69 -9.51 11.28 8.97
C LEU A 69 -9.72 12.16 7.73
N GLN A 70 -10.94 12.21 7.20
CA GLN A 70 -11.32 13.00 6.02
C GLN A 70 -11.93 14.36 6.37
N SER A 71 -12.37 14.58 7.62
CA SER A 71 -12.81 15.90 8.05
C SER A 71 -11.63 16.85 7.97
N VAL A 72 -11.73 17.80 7.03
CA VAL A 72 -10.79 18.91 6.89
C VAL A 72 -10.85 19.73 8.19
N LEU A 73 -9.71 19.93 8.83
CA LEU A 73 -9.54 21.03 9.79
C LEU A 73 -9.28 22.30 8.99
#